data_AF-A0A939WCV8-F1
#
_entry.id   AF-A0A939WCV8-F1
#
_cell.length_a   1.000
_cell.length_b   1.000
_cell.length_c   1.000
_cell.angle_alpha   90.00
_cell.angle_beta   90.00
_cell.angle_gamma   90.00
#
_symmetry.space_group_name_H-M   'P 1'
#
loop_
_entity.id
_entity.type
_entity.pdbx_description
1 polymer ?
#
loop_
_entity_poly.entity_id
_entity_poly.type
_entity_poly.pdbx_seq_one_letter_code
_entity_poly.pdbx_strand_id
1 'polypeptide(L)'
;YHDVARYEQYRLWNTFRDRDSMSHGELGAILVGTLGVLEREPQLARAVTEAVRLHNAYALPEELPADVRIVTQTVRDADKLDIMRVIDAHLSRPGPYSPTVVLSRPDDPSLFSEKVIQACLDHRAASYDDLASVNDFRLLLGTWIYGLNYKASRRLLARQGRCRRLVEALPADGPYREARAQLLAELARLEAEDAV
;
A
#
# COMPACT_ATOMS: atom_id res chain seq x y z
N TYR A 1 -14.35 -5.77 6.29
CA TYR A 1 -14.47 -4.71 7.31
C TYR A 1 -13.31 -3.73 7.32
N HIS A 2 -12.13 -4.07 6.76
CA HIS A 2 -10.89 -3.31 7.00
C HIS A 2 -11.00 -1.81 6.67
N ASP A 3 -11.70 -1.46 5.59
CA ASP A 3 -11.95 -0.05 5.19
C ASP A 3 -13.31 0.53 5.64
N VAL A 4 -14.04 -0.10 6.56
CA VAL A 4 -15.40 0.36 6.95
C VAL A 4 -15.42 1.82 7.41
N ALA A 5 -14.32 2.28 8.02
CA ALA A 5 -14.18 3.62 8.53
C ALA A 5 -13.88 4.68 7.46
N ARG A 6 -13.60 4.34 6.19
CA ARG A 6 -13.28 5.33 5.17
C ARG A 6 -14.40 6.34 4.95
N TYR A 7 -15.66 5.90 4.98
CA TYR A 7 -16.81 6.80 4.90
C TYR A 7 -16.88 7.75 6.10
N GLU A 8 -16.69 7.24 7.30
CA GLU A 8 -16.77 8.02 8.53
C GLU A 8 -15.57 8.98 8.67
N GLN A 9 -14.37 8.53 8.26
CA GLN A 9 -13.17 9.36 8.16
C GLN A 9 -13.42 10.56 7.24
N TYR A 10 -13.98 10.32 6.04
CA TYR A 10 -14.29 11.41 5.13
C TYR A 10 -15.40 12.32 5.67
N ARG A 11 -16.44 11.77 6.30
CA ARG A 11 -17.52 12.56 6.90
C ARG A 11 -17.03 13.51 8.00
N LEU A 12 -16.08 13.07 8.82
CA LEU A 12 -15.56 13.81 9.97
C LEU A 12 -14.43 14.78 9.61
N TRP A 13 -13.53 14.42 8.69
CA TRP A 13 -12.32 15.21 8.38
C TRP A 13 -12.22 15.68 6.92
N ASN A 14 -13.14 15.27 6.04
CA ASN A 14 -13.12 15.58 4.60
C ASN A 14 -11.79 15.23 3.90
N THR A 15 -11.14 14.16 4.36
CA THR A 15 -9.87 13.66 3.83
C THR A 15 -9.75 12.15 4.08
N PHE A 16 -8.99 11.45 3.23
CA PHE A 16 -8.60 10.04 3.44
C PHE A 16 -7.18 9.90 3.99
N ARG A 17 -6.51 11.01 4.30
CA ARG A 17 -5.15 11.02 4.83
C ARG A 17 -5.19 10.75 6.33
N ASP A 18 -4.70 9.59 6.73
CA ASP A 18 -4.65 9.19 8.14
C ASP A 18 -3.84 10.16 9.02
N ARG A 19 -2.81 10.81 8.46
CA ARG A 19 -2.02 11.83 9.19
C ARG A 19 -2.79 13.11 9.50
N ASP A 20 -3.72 13.49 8.63
CA ASP A 20 -4.53 14.71 8.78
C ASP A 20 -5.85 14.40 9.50
N SER A 21 -6.04 13.15 9.96
CA SER A 21 -7.27 12.64 10.57
C SER A 21 -6.93 11.55 11.60
N MET A 22 -7.89 10.72 12.00
CA MET A 22 -7.62 9.46 12.70
C MET A 22 -7.29 8.37 11.68
N SER A 23 -6.37 7.46 12.03
CA SER A 23 -6.13 6.24 11.24
C SER A 23 -7.45 5.51 10.96
N HIS A 24 -7.76 5.28 9.68
CA HIS A 24 -8.99 4.55 9.33
C HIS A 24 -9.00 3.12 9.86
N GLY A 25 -7.84 2.46 10.03
CA GLY A 25 -7.77 1.17 10.71
C GLY A 25 -8.25 1.28 12.17
N GLU A 26 -7.74 2.27 12.91
CA GLU A 26 -8.11 2.51 14.31
C GLU A 26 -9.61 2.83 14.45
N LEU A 27 -10.10 3.77 13.64
CA LEU A 27 -11.52 4.12 13.59
C LEU A 27 -12.38 2.92 13.18
N GLY A 28 -11.89 2.09 12.25
CA GLY A 28 -12.57 0.88 11.79
C GLY A 28 -12.74 -0.14 12.92
N ALA A 29 -11.71 -0.34 13.73
CA ALA A 29 -11.77 -1.24 14.88
C ALA A 29 -12.76 -0.74 15.94
N ILE A 30 -12.81 0.58 16.18
CA ILE A 30 -13.81 1.20 17.06
C ILE A 30 -15.22 0.92 16.52
N LEU A 31 -15.48 1.19 15.24
CA LEU A 31 -16.79 0.97 14.62
C LEU A 31 -17.22 -0.50 14.64
N VAL A 32 -16.31 -1.43 14.34
CA VAL A 32 -16.58 -2.87 14.41
C VAL A 32 -17.03 -3.28 15.83
N GLY A 33 -16.38 -2.74 16.86
CA GLY A 33 -16.75 -2.99 18.26
C GLY A 33 -18.08 -2.34 18.64
N THR A 34 -18.28 -1.06 18.32
CA THR A 34 -19.50 -0.32 18.70
C THR A 34 -20.75 -0.83 18.01
N LEU A 35 -20.64 -1.30 16.76
CA LEU A 35 -21.78 -1.79 15.98
C LEU A 35 -22.10 -3.27 16.24
N GLY A 36 -21.30 -3.99 17.03
CA GLY A 36 -21.55 -5.39 17.37
C GLY A 36 -21.53 -6.34 16.16
N VAL A 37 -20.84 -5.99 15.07
CA VAL A 37 -20.95 -6.73 13.79
C VAL A 37 -20.39 -8.16 13.86
N LEU A 38 -19.65 -8.49 14.92
CA LEU A 38 -19.04 -9.81 15.17
C LEU A 38 -19.67 -10.55 16.36
N GLU A 39 -20.81 -10.09 16.90
CA GLU A 39 -21.48 -10.73 18.05
C GLU A 39 -21.85 -12.21 17.81
N ARG A 40 -22.11 -12.58 16.55
CA ARG A 40 -22.44 -13.95 16.15
C ARG A 40 -21.20 -14.82 15.90
N GLU A 41 -20.01 -14.23 15.94
CA GLU A 41 -18.72 -14.91 15.68
C GLU A 41 -17.65 -14.51 16.72
N PRO A 42 -17.94 -14.66 18.03
CA PRO A 42 -17.06 -14.17 19.10
C PRO A 42 -15.65 -14.77 19.06
N GLN A 43 -15.51 -16.00 18.54
CA GLN A 43 -14.23 -16.66 18.34
C GLN A 43 -13.33 -15.98 17.30
N LEU A 44 -13.91 -15.26 16.34
CA LEU A 44 -13.18 -14.51 15.31
C LEU A 44 -13.00 -13.05 15.67
N ALA A 45 -13.78 -12.54 16.62
CA ALA A 45 -13.90 -11.12 16.94
C ALA A 45 -12.54 -10.44 17.15
N ARG A 46 -11.66 -11.06 17.94
CA ARG A 46 -10.30 -10.54 18.19
C ARG A 46 -9.48 -10.44 16.91
N ALA A 47 -9.32 -11.55 16.18
CA ALA A 47 -8.47 -11.60 14.99
C ALA A 47 -8.94 -10.64 13.90
N VAL A 48 -10.26 -10.57 13.67
CA VAL A 48 -10.84 -9.65 12.69
C VAL A 48 -10.67 -8.20 13.12
N THR A 49 -10.94 -7.87 14.38
CA THR A 49 -10.83 -6.48 14.88
C THR A 49 -9.39 -5.97 14.84
N GLU A 50 -8.42 -6.80 15.25
CA GLU A 50 -7.01 -6.44 15.15
C GLU A 50 -6.54 -6.34 13.69
N ALA A 51 -7.03 -7.21 12.80
CA ALA A 51 -6.73 -7.09 11.37
C ALA A 51 -7.27 -5.78 10.79
N VAL A 52 -8.48 -5.37 11.16
CA VAL A 52 -9.03 -4.05 10.80
C VAL A 52 -8.15 -2.94 11.36
N ARG A 53 -7.77 -2.98 12.64
CA ARG A 53 -6.92 -1.95 13.26
C ARG A 53 -5.57 -1.79 12.57
N LEU A 54 -4.93 -2.91 12.26
CA LEU A 54 -3.52 -2.96 11.89
C LEU A 54 -3.28 -3.07 10.38
N HIS A 55 -4.29 -3.17 9.53
CA HIS A 55 -4.05 -3.40 8.09
C HIS A 55 -3.34 -2.21 7.40
N ASN A 56 -3.54 -0.97 7.83
CA ASN A 56 -2.89 0.20 7.25
C ASN A 56 -1.64 0.66 8.01
N ALA A 57 -1.31 0.03 9.15
CA ALA A 57 -0.12 0.39 9.93
C ALA A 57 1.15 0.31 9.07
N TYR A 58 2.12 1.20 9.26
CA TYR A 58 3.36 1.15 8.49
C TYR A 58 4.12 -0.17 8.71
N ALA A 59 4.28 -0.56 9.98
CA ALA A 59 4.84 -1.83 10.41
C ALA A 59 3.91 -2.51 11.42
N LEU A 60 3.93 -3.85 11.45
CA LEU A 60 3.22 -4.62 12.47
C LEU A 60 4.07 -4.69 13.75
N PRO A 61 3.44 -4.76 14.94
CA PRO A 61 4.15 -5.12 16.16
C PRO A 61 4.92 -6.44 16.02
N GLU A 62 6.10 -6.48 16.65
CA GLU A 62 6.97 -7.67 16.65
C GLU A 62 6.28 -8.86 17.32
N GLU A 63 5.57 -8.61 18.41
CA GLU A 63 4.76 -9.60 19.11
C GLU A 63 3.28 -9.44 18.74
N LEU A 64 2.72 -10.47 18.12
CA LEU A 64 1.28 -10.59 17.83
C LEU A 64 0.87 -12.05 17.99
N PRO A 65 -0.34 -12.34 18.50
CA PRO A 65 -0.92 -13.68 18.46
C PRO A 65 -0.90 -14.24 17.02
N ALA A 66 -0.62 -15.55 16.88
CA ALA A 66 -0.41 -16.16 15.57
C ALA A 66 -1.64 -16.06 14.64
N ASP A 67 -2.83 -16.21 15.20
CA ASP A 67 -4.11 -16.03 14.50
C ASP A 67 -4.28 -14.59 13.98
N VAL A 68 -4.04 -13.60 14.83
CA VAL A 68 -4.06 -12.18 14.45
C VAL A 68 -3.03 -11.90 13.36
N ARG A 69 -1.80 -12.38 13.52
CA ARG A 69 -0.72 -12.17 12.55
C ARG A 69 -1.10 -12.70 11.17
N ILE A 70 -1.60 -13.93 11.09
CA ILE A 70 -1.97 -14.56 9.81
C ILE A 70 -3.09 -13.77 9.12
N VAL A 71 -4.16 -13.43 9.85
CA VAL A 71 -5.29 -12.68 9.26
C VAL A 71 -4.85 -11.29 8.82
N THR A 72 -4.13 -10.56 9.68
CA THR A 72 -3.65 -9.21 9.38
C THR A 72 -2.71 -9.19 8.18
N GLN A 73 -1.73 -10.08 8.12
CA GLN A 73 -0.81 -10.15 6.98
C GLN A 73 -1.53 -10.50 5.67
N THR A 74 -2.52 -11.39 5.73
CA THR A 74 -3.33 -11.76 4.56
C THR A 74 -4.13 -10.58 4.03
N VAL A 75 -4.82 -9.85 4.91
CA VAL A 75 -5.58 -8.65 4.55
C VAL A 75 -4.66 -7.57 3.98
N ARG A 76 -3.50 -7.33 4.60
CA ARG A 76 -2.51 -6.35 4.14
C ARG A 76 -1.99 -6.64 2.74
N ASP A 77 -1.64 -7.88 2.47
CA ASP A 77 -1.14 -8.27 1.15
C ASP A 77 -2.24 -8.16 0.09
N ALA A 78 -3.46 -8.63 0.39
CA ALA A 78 -4.61 -8.53 -0.51
C ALA A 78 -4.97 -7.07 -0.82
N ASP A 79 -4.99 -6.21 0.18
CA ASP A 79 -5.30 -4.78 0.05
C ASP A 79 -4.27 -4.06 -0.81
N LYS A 80 -2.97 -4.27 -0.58
CA LYS A 80 -1.90 -3.71 -1.43
C LYS A 80 -2.03 -4.14 -2.89
N LEU A 81 -2.36 -5.41 -3.14
CA LEU A 81 -2.56 -5.92 -4.49
C LEU A 81 -3.78 -5.29 -5.17
N ASP A 82 -4.86 -5.04 -4.43
CA ASP A 82 -6.05 -4.38 -4.98
C ASP A 82 -5.82 -2.88 -5.21
N ILE A 83 -5.16 -2.18 -4.29
CA ILE A 83 -4.74 -0.79 -4.47
C ILE A 83 -3.85 -0.69 -5.72
N MET A 84 -2.89 -1.59 -5.90
CA MET A 84 -2.04 -1.63 -7.09
C MET A 84 -2.87 -1.69 -8.38
N ARG A 85 -3.96 -2.49 -8.40
CA ARG A 85 -4.90 -2.57 -9.53
C ARG A 85 -5.62 -1.26 -9.80
N VAL A 86 -6.11 -0.59 -8.75
CA VAL A 86 -6.82 0.69 -8.87
C VAL A 86 -5.89 1.80 -9.32
N ILE A 87 -4.70 1.90 -8.72
CA ILE A 87 -3.74 2.97 -9.05
C ILE A 87 -3.16 2.81 -10.45
N ASP A 88 -2.77 1.59 -10.87
CA ASP A 88 -2.35 1.32 -12.25
C ASP A 88 -3.44 1.71 -13.26
N ALA A 89 -4.71 1.36 -12.98
CA ALA A 89 -5.81 1.76 -13.86
C ALA A 89 -5.98 3.28 -13.97
N HIS A 90 -5.66 4.04 -12.91
CA HIS A 90 -5.77 5.50 -12.88
C HIS A 90 -4.56 6.21 -13.49
N LEU A 91 -3.34 5.73 -13.23
CA LEU A 91 -2.09 6.37 -13.63
C LEU A 91 -1.56 5.92 -14.99
N SER A 92 -1.98 4.76 -15.50
CA SER A 92 -1.49 4.19 -16.77
C SER A 92 -2.51 4.26 -17.91
N ARG A 93 -3.70 4.82 -17.68
CA ARG A 93 -4.75 4.98 -18.70
C ARG A 93 -5.09 6.46 -18.91
N PRO A 94 -5.49 6.87 -20.12
CA PRO A 94 -6.04 8.20 -20.35
C PRO A 94 -7.30 8.39 -19.50
N GLY A 95 -7.32 9.43 -18.67
CA GLY A 95 -8.44 9.75 -17.78
C GLY A 95 -8.23 11.07 -17.08
N PRO A 96 -9.28 11.67 -16.48
CA PRO A 96 -9.12 12.87 -15.71
C PRO A 96 -8.21 12.61 -14.50
N TYR A 97 -7.27 13.51 -14.27
CA TYR A 97 -6.49 13.53 -13.05
C TYR A 97 -7.43 13.57 -11.83
N SER A 98 -7.22 12.67 -10.87
CA SER A 98 -8.00 12.61 -9.64
C SER A 98 -7.07 12.90 -8.47
N PRO A 99 -7.12 14.12 -7.90
CA PRO A 99 -6.26 14.50 -6.79
C PRO A 99 -6.36 13.51 -5.63
N THR A 100 -7.56 12.99 -5.34
CA THR A 100 -7.80 12.03 -4.26
C THR A 100 -7.02 10.73 -4.44
N VAL A 101 -6.95 10.20 -5.68
CA VAL A 101 -6.29 8.93 -5.97
C VAL A 101 -4.78 9.00 -5.78
N VAL A 102 -4.19 10.17 -6.06
CA VAL A 102 -2.76 10.41 -5.89
C VAL A 102 -2.42 11.17 -4.61
N LEU A 103 -3.32 11.15 -3.62
CA LEU A 103 -3.12 11.77 -2.31
C LEU A 103 -2.74 13.25 -2.38
N SER A 104 -3.34 13.95 -3.34
CA SER A 104 -3.14 15.35 -3.68
C SER A 104 -1.68 15.73 -3.92
N ARG A 105 -0.85 14.78 -4.37
CA ARG A 105 0.55 15.04 -4.73
C ARG A 105 0.65 15.72 -6.09
N PRO A 106 1.56 16.69 -6.30
CA PRO A 106 1.76 17.33 -7.59
C PRO A 106 2.36 16.35 -8.62
N ASP A 107 1.90 16.45 -9.87
CA ASP A 107 2.49 15.74 -11.01
C ASP A 107 3.56 16.62 -11.68
N ASP A 108 4.67 16.81 -10.97
CA ASP A 108 5.80 17.64 -11.39
C ASP A 108 7.09 16.79 -11.39
N PRO A 109 7.74 16.58 -12.55
CA PRO A 109 8.95 15.77 -12.64
C PRO A 109 10.18 16.40 -11.98
N SER A 110 10.15 17.69 -11.63
CA SER A 110 11.23 18.35 -10.89
C SER A 110 11.20 18.06 -9.38
N LEU A 111 10.06 17.59 -8.86
CA LEU A 111 9.88 17.26 -7.45
C LEU A 111 10.13 15.77 -7.20
N PHE A 112 11.02 15.48 -6.26
CA PHE A 112 11.33 14.12 -5.82
C PHE A 112 11.74 14.10 -4.35
N SER A 113 11.59 12.93 -3.73
CA SER A 113 11.96 12.69 -2.34
C SER A 113 13.14 11.73 -2.24
N GLU A 114 14.27 12.23 -1.76
CA GLU A 114 15.46 11.42 -1.47
C GLU A 114 15.14 10.28 -0.49
N LYS A 115 14.22 10.49 0.46
CA LYS A 115 13.81 9.47 1.43
C LYS A 115 13.08 8.30 0.78
N VAL A 116 12.22 8.57 -0.20
CA VAL A 116 11.49 7.53 -0.95
C VAL A 116 12.45 6.74 -1.82
N ILE A 117 13.40 7.42 -2.47
CA ILE A 117 14.47 6.81 -3.26
C ILE A 117 15.32 5.91 -2.35
N GLN A 118 15.80 6.43 -1.22
CA GLN A 118 16.65 5.67 -0.30
C GLN A 118 15.92 4.47 0.30
N ALA A 119 14.62 4.59 0.64
CA ALA A 119 13.83 3.45 1.09
C ALA A 119 13.81 2.31 0.06
N CYS A 120 13.67 2.65 -1.22
CA CYS A 120 13.76 1.66 -2.30
C CYS A 120 15.14 0.99 -2.34
N LEU A 121 16.22 1.78 -2.35
CA LEU A 121 17.59 1.27 -2.40
C LEU A 121 17.91 0.35 -1.21
N ASP A 122 17.38 0.70 -0.02
CA ASP A 122 17.52 -0.10 1.20
C ASP A 122 16.61 -1.34 1.26
N HIS A 123 15.86 -1.64 0.20
CA HIS A 123 14.90 -2.75 0.16
C HIS A 123 13.83 -2.65 1.25
N ARG A 124 13.34 -1.42 1.52
CA ARG A 124 12.28 -1.12 2.48
C ARG A 124 11.08 -0.52 1.77
N ALA A 125 9.89 -0.75 2.31
CA ALA A 125 8.70 -0.03 1.88
C ALA A 125 8.84 1.46 2.21
N ALA A 126 8.59 2.34 1.24
CA ALA A 126 8.60 3.79 1.46
C ALA A 126 7.36 4.25 2.25
N SER A 127 7.50 5.37 2.97
CA SER A 127 6.40 5.96 3.73
C SER A 127 5.60 6.96 2.91
N TYR A 128 4.28 6.97 3.09
CA TYR A 128 3.39 7.96 2.51
C TYR A 128 3.70 9.40 2.97
N ASP A 129 4.31 9.55 4.14
CA ASP A 129 4.67 10.86 4.70
C ASP A 129 5.83 11.53 3.97
N ASP A 130 6.62 10.75 3.22
CA ASP A 130 7.80 11.24 2.52
C ASP A 130 7.52 11.63 1.05
N LEU A 131 6.28 11.51 0.58
CA LEU A 131 5.90 11.78 -0.81
C LEU A 131 5.94 13.29 -1.14
N ALA A 132 6.74 13.68 -2.14
CA ALA A 132 6.75 15.02 -2.70
C ALA A 132 6.01 15.11 -4.05
N SER A 133 5.94 14.04 -4.83
CA SER A 133 5.31 14.03 -6.17
C SER A 133 4.55 12.74 -6.50
N VAL A 134 3.82 12.75 -7.63
CA VAL A 134 3.20 11.53 -8.18
C VAL A 134 4.25 10.49 -8.58
N ASN A 135 5.46 10.90 -8.96
CA ASN A 135 6.56 9.97 -9.26
C ASN A 135 7.10 9.31 -7.98
N ASP A 136 7.21 10.03 -6.86
CA ASP A 136 7.48 9.38 -5.58
C ASP A 136 6.40 8.35 -5.24
N PHE A 137 5.14 8.64 -5.57
CA PHE A 137 4.05 7.69 -5.32
C PHE A 137 4.17 6.43 -6.18
N ARG A 138 4.51 6.55 -7.46
CA ARG A 138 4.84 5.40 -8.33
C ARG A 138 5.97 4.57 -7.74
N LEU A 139 7.04 5.21 -7.26
CA LEU A 139 8.18 4.51 -6.67
C LEU A 139 7.78 3.82 -5.35
N LEU A 140 7.04 4.50 -4.48
CA LEU A 140 6.52 3.94 -3.23
C LEU A 140 5.70 2.67 -3.47
N LEU A 141 4.79 2.69 -4.45
CA LEU A 141 4.00 1.49 -4.80
C LEU A 141 4.90 0.34 -5.27
N GLY A 142 5.98 0.65 -5.98
CA GLY A 142 7.02 -0.32 -6.33
C GLY A 142 7.68 -0.96 -5.10
N THR A 143 8.03 -0.16 -4.09
CA THR A 143 8.68 -0.64 -2.86
C THR A 143 7.82 -1.58 -2.02
N TRP A 144 6.51 -1.66 -2.26
CA TRP A 144 5.64 -2.61 -1.56
C TRP A 144 6.02 -4.06 -1.77
N ILE A 145 6.76 -4.39 -2.83
CA ILE A 145 7.32 -5.71 -3.05
C ILE A 145 8.16 -6.20 -1.86
N TYR A 146 8.87 -5.28 -1.18
CA TYR A 146 9.67 -5.56 0.00
C TYR A 146 8.84 -5.69 1.29
N GLY A 147 7.61 -5.16 1.29
CA GLY A 147 6.71 -5.14 2.44
C GLY A 147 5.52 -6.10 2.34
N LEU A 148 5.45 -6.93 1.29
CA LEU A 148 4.48 -8.03 1.17
C LEU A 148 4.95 -9.21 2.01
N ASN A 149 4.03 -9.82 2.75
CA ASN A 149 4.34 -10.85 3.74
C ASN A 149 4.59 -12.21 3.08
N TYR A 150 3.77 -12.60 2.10
CA TYR A 150 3.84 -13.92 1.51
C TYR A 150 4.58 -13.92 0.16
N LYS A 151 5.34 -15.00 -0.08
CA LYS A 151 6.02 -15.24 -1.37
C LYS A 151 5.03 -15.26 -2.53
N ALA A 152 3.87 -15.89 -2.34
CA ALA A 152 2.80 -15.94 -3.32
C ALA A 152 2.30 -14.53 -3.69
N SER A 153 2.14 -13.62 -2.72
CA SER A 153 1.75 -12.24 -2.97
C SER A 153 2.79 -11.49 -3.79
N ARG A 154 4.09 -11.64 -3.49
CA ARG A 154 5.18 -10.99 -4.25
C ARG A 154 5.23 -11.46 -5.70
N ARG A 155 5.08 -12.76 -5.91
CA ARG A 155 4.99 -13.36 -7.25
C ARG A 155 3.77 -12.88 -8.02
N LEU A 156 2.62 -12.81 -7.36
CA LEU A 156 1.38 -12.29 -7.96
C LEU A 156 1.52 -10.82 -8.35
N LEU A 157 2.10 -9.98 -7.49
CA LEU A 157 2.40 -8.58 -7.78
C LEU A 157 3.27 -8.44 -9.04
N ALA A 158 4.33 -9.25 -9.14
CA ALA A 158 5.23 -9.23 -10.29
C ALA A 158 4.51 -9.69 -11.57
N ARG A 159 3.93 -10.89 -11.55
CA ARG A 159 3.24 -11.50 -12.71
C ARG A 159 2.11 -10.68 -13.29
N GLN A 160 1.37 -9.92 -12.48
CA GLN A 160 0.28 -9.08 -12.97
C GLN A 160 0.78 -7.89 -13.83
N GLY A 161 2.08 -7.57 -13.78
CA GLY A 161 2.73 -6.53 -14.59
C GLY A 161 2.30 -5.10 -14.27
N ARG A 162 1.42 -4.89 -13.28
CA ARG A 162 0.90 -3.56 -12.88
C ARG A 162 1.99 -2.73 -12.21
N CYS A 163 2.68 -3.33 -11.25
CA CYS A 163 3.82 -2.72 -10.57
C CYS A 163 4.90 -2.32 -11.58
N ARG A 164 5.24 -3.25 -12.49
CA ARG A 164 6.18 -3.00 -13.60
C ARG A 164 5.80 -1.77 -14.41
N ARG A 165 4.54 -1.65 -14.87
CA ARG A 165 4.10 -0.46 -15.64
C ARG A 165 4.25 0.85 -14.87
N LEU A 166 3.90 0.87 -13.58
CA LEU A 166 4.07 2.07 -12.75
C LEU A 166 5.54 2.47 -12.61
N VAL A 167 6.43 1.50 -12.40
CA VAL A 167 7.87 1.74 -12.29
C VAL A 167 8.48 2.12 -13.64
N GLU A 168 8.04 1.51 -14.74
CA GLU A 168 8.53 1.83 -16.08
C GLU A 168 8.16 3.25 -16.52
N ALA A 169 7.02 3.78 -16.03
CA ALA A 169 6.58 5.14 -16.26
C ALA A 169 7.39 6.22 -15.52
N LEU A 170 8.24 5.84 -14.55
CA LEU A 170 9.22 6.76 -13.96
C LEU A 170 10.24 7.19 -15.02
N PRO A 171 10.78 8.43 -14.94
CA PRO A 171 11.86 8.88 -15.80
C PRO A 171 13.03 7.88 -15.83
N ALA A 172 13.52 7.55 -17.02
CA ALA A 172 14.63 6.63 -17.20
C ALA A 172 15.96 7.21 -16.71
N ASP A 173 16.09 8.53 -16.77
CA ASP A 173 17.23 9.30 -16.30
C ASP A 173 16.87 10.15 -15.06
N GLY A 174 17.88 10.70 -14.41
CA GLY A 174 17.71 11.55 -13.24
C GLY A 174 17.60 10.78 -11.92
N PRO A 175 16.98 11.37 -10.88
CA PRO A 175 17.11 10.91 -9.50
C PRO A 175 16.56 9.50 -9.25
N TYR A 176 15.55 9.07 -10.02
CA TYR A 176 14.94 7.76 -9.85
C TYR A 176 15.68 6.61 -10.55
N ARG A 177 16.70 6.90 -11.39
CA ARG A 177 17.31 5.93 -12.31
C ARG A 177 17.73 4.63 -11.62
N GLU A 178 18.44 4.73 -10.50
CA GLU A 178 18.97 3.57 -9.79
C GLU A 178 17.87 2.76 -9.10
N ALA A 179 16.99 3.44 -8.33
CA ALA A 179 15.86 2.81 -7.66
C ALA A 179 14.89 2.13 -8.66
N ARG A 180 14.63 2.77 -9.80
CA ARG A 180 13.85 2.22 -10.91
C ARG A 180 14.49 0.94 -11.45
N ALA A 181 15.79 0.96 -11.73
CA ALA A 181 16.51 -0.22 -12.23
C ALA A 181 16.46 -1.39 -11.24
N GLN A 182 16.65 -1.11 -9.95
CA GLN A 182 16.59 -2.13 -8.89
C GLN A 182 15.22 -2.80 -8.82
N LEU A 183 14.12 -2.04 -8.82
CA LEU A 183 12.78 -2.61 -8.80
C LEU A 183 12.45 -3.43 -10.04
N LEU A 184 12.86 -2.97 -11.23
CA LEU A 184 12.65 -3.73 -12.47
C LEU A 184 13.43 -5.05 -12.46
N ALA A 185 14.65 -5.06 -11.91
CA ALA A 185 15.43 -6.27 -11.74
C ALA A 185 14.77 -7.24 -10.74
N GLU A 186 14.28 -6.74 -9.60
CA GLU A 186 13.58 -7.57 -8.60
C GLU A 186 12.27 -8.17 -9.14
N LEU A 187 11.50 -7.37 -9.89
CA LEU A 187 10.29 -7.86 -10.57
C LEU A 187 10.61 -8.96 -11.57
N ALA A 188 11.64 -8.77 -12.40
CA ALA A 188 12.07 -9.78 -13.38
C ALA A 188 12.55 -11.08 -12.69
N ARG A 189 13.27 -10.96 -11.56
CA ARG A 189 13.72 -12.09 -10.77
C ARG A 189 12.55 -12.93 -10.26
N LEU A 190 11.51 -12.28 -9.72
CA LEU A 190 10.31 -12.96 -9.20
C LEU A 190 9.45 -13.58 -10.31
N GLU A 191 9.37 -12.94 -11.48
CA GLU A 191 8.71 -13.51 -12.67
C GLU A 191 9.40 -14.80 -13.12
N ALA A 192 10.74 -14.82 -13.10
CA ALA A 192 11.53 -16.00 -13.47
C ALA A 192 11.39 -17.14 -12.46
N GLU A 193 11.35 -16.85 -11.16
CA GLU A 193 11.14 -17.87 -10.11
C GLU A 193 9.81 -18.61 -10.21
N ASP A 194 8.78 -17.96 -10.73
CA ASP A 194 7.44 -18.52 -10.80
C ASP A 194 7.26 -19.35 -12.08
N ALA A 195 8.10 -19.16 -13.10
CA ALA A 195 8.07 -19.95 -14.34
C ALA A 195 8.65 -21.38 -14.19
N VAL A 196 9.18 -21.72 -13.01
CA VAL A 196 9.74 -23.01 -12.60
C VAL A 196 8.78 -23.73 -11.66
#